data_AF-A0A832N3H8-F1
#
_entry.id   AF-A0A832N3H8-F1
#
_cell.length_a   1.000
_cell.length_b   1.000
_cell.length_c   1.000
_cell.angle_alpha   90.00
_cell.angle_beta   90.00
_cell.angle_gamma   90.00
#
_symmetry.space_group_name_H-M   'P 1'
#
loop_
_entity.id
_entity.type
_entity.pdbx_description
1 polymer ?
#
loop_
_entity_poly.entity_id
_entity_poly.type
_entity_poly.pdbx_seq_one_letter_code
_entity_poly.pdbx_strand_id
1 'polypeptide(L)' 'DPILKHYQGFCRKLAKRGFTRADSESASAFAQRVKESRPDLAEKMDSITTLYSHLRYAEGVNQEQLMHFKKQISNFKP' A
#
# COMPACT_ATOMS: atom_id res chain seq x y z
N ASP A 1 11.18 1.86 10.71
CA ASP A 1 10.80 0.76 9.80
C ASP A 1 10.77 1.26 8.35
N PRO A 2 11.63 0.72 7.46
CA PRO A 2 11.69 1.14 6.07
C PRO A 2 10.43 0.77 5.26
N ILE A 3 9.75 -0.33 5.57
CA ILE A 3 8.52 -0.78 4.88
C ILE A 3 7.40 0.22 5.17
N LEU A 4 7.24 0.60 6.44
CA LEU A 4 6.23 1.59 6.86
C LEU A 4 6.42 2.94 6.16
N LYS A 5 7.66 3.41 6.00
CA LYS A 5 7.95 4.68 5.31
C LYS A 5 7.48 4.68 3.85
N HIS A 6 7.68 3.56 3.13
CA HIS A 6 7.22 3.44 1.75
C HIS A 6 5.69 3.35 1.68
N TYR A 7 5.08 2.58 2.58
CA TYR A 7 3.62 2.48 2.66
C TYR A 7 2.95 3.82 2.99
N GLN A 8 3.53 4.62 3.90
CA GLN A 8 3.08 5.99 4.14
C GLN A 8 3.22 6.88 2.91
N GLY A 9 4.29 6.74 2.13
CA GLY A 9 4.46 7.44 0.85
C GLY A 9 3.35 7.10 -0.15
N PHE A 10 2.95 5.82 -0.21
CA PHE A 10 1.81 5.37 -0.99
C PHE A 10 0.49 5.98 -0.49
N CYS A 11 0.21 5.95 0.81
CA CYS A 11 -0.97 6.61 1.39
C CYS A 11 -1.00 8.11 1.08
N ARG A 12 0.15 8.80 1.08
CA ARG A 12 0.24 10.23 0.70
C ARG A 12 -0.11 10.47 -0.77
N LYS A 13 0.25 9.56 -1.69
CA LYS A 13 -0.15 9.67 -3.10
C LYS A 13 -1.68 9.58 -3.25
N LEU A 14 -2.32 8.70 -2.49
CA LEU A 14 -3.77 8.56 -2.45
C LEU A 14 -4.46 9.74 -1.76
N ALA A 15 -3.85 10.30 -0.71
CA ALA A 15 -4.35 11.49 -0.02
C ALA A 15 -4.43 12.71 -0.96
N LYS A 16 -3.47 12.85 -1.89
CA LYS A 16 -3.53 13.88 -2.95
C LYS A 16 -4.71 13.71 -3.91
N ARG A 17 -5.36 12.55 -3.92
CA ARG A 17 -6.57 12.25 -4.69
C ARG A 17 -7.83 12.13 -3.81
N GLY A 18 -7.76 12.59 -2.56
CA GLY A 18 -8.90 12.62 -1.63
C GLY A 18 -9.02 11.39 -0.71
N PHE A 19 -8.11 10.42 -0.83
CA PHE A 19 -8.14 9.19 -0.02
C PHE A 19 -7.09 9.24 1.09
N THR A 20 -7.47 9.78 2.24
CA THR A 20 -6.63 9.80 3.44
C THR A 20 -6.93 8.57 4.29
N ARG A 21 -5.88 7.84 4.71
CA ARG A 21 -6.00 6.73 5.65
C ARG A 21 -6.17 7.26 7.07
N ALA A 22 -7.12 6.73 7.84
CA ALA A 22 -7.24 7.09 9.26
C ALA A 22 -6.15 6.38 10.10
N ASP A 23 -5.81 6.95 11.26
CA ASP A 23 -4.73 6.41 12.11
C ASP A 23 -5.03 5.01 12.64
N SER A 24 -6.30 4.73 12.93
CA SER A 24 -6.82 3.43 13.38
C SER A 24 -7.33 2.54 12.24
N GLU A 25 -7.30 3.02 11.00
CA GLU A 25 -7.74 2.24 9.83
C GLU A 25 -6.64 1.25 9.41
N SER A 26 -7.01 -0.03 9.31
CA SER A 26 -6.10 -1.06 8.84
C SER A 26 -5.77 -0.88 7.37
N ALA A 27 -4.63 -1.42 6.94
CA ALA A 27 -4.19 -1.35 5.54
C ALA A 27 -5.22 -1.95 4.57
N SER A 28 -5.85 -3.06 4.96
CA SER A 28 -6.89 -3.74 4.19
C SER A 28 -8.21 -2.96 4.14
N ALA A 29 -8.65 -2.38 5.27
CA ALA A 29 -9.87 -1.56 5.30
C ALA A 29 -9.71 -0.31 4.42
N PHE A 30 -8.56 0.36 4.50
CA PHE A 30 -8.25 1.50 3.64
C PHE A 30 -8.23 1.11 2.16
N ALA A 31 -7.58 -0.01 1.82
CA ALA A 31 -7.55 -0.50 0.46
C ALA A 31 -8.98 -0.74 -0.06
N GLN A 32 -9.80 -1.47 0.69
CA GLN A 32 -11.18 -1.78 0.32
C GLN A 32 -12.00 -0.52 -0.02
N ARG A 33 -11.93 0.51 0.84
CA ARG A 33 -12.61 1.80 0.60
C ARG A 33 -12.14 2.50 -0.68
N VAL A 34 -10.83 2.46 -0.96
CA VAL A 34 -10.27 3.02 -2.20
C VAL A 34 -10.76 2.22 -3.41
N LYS A 35 -10.81 0.89 -3.34
CA LYS A 35 -11.29 0.03 -4.43
C LYS A 35 -12.76 0.28 -4.77
N GLU A 36 -13.60 0.48 -3.76
CA GLU A 36 -15.01 0.80 -3.95
C GLU A 36 -15.22 2.13 -4.69
N SER A 37 -14.36 3.11 -4.41
CA SER A 37 -14.43 4.42 -5.09
C SER A 37 -13.69 4.45 -6.43
N ARG A 38 -12.65 3.62 -6.59
CA ARG A 38 -11.75 3.54 -7.76
C ARG A 38 -11.48 2.08 -8.11
N PRO A 39 -12.43 1.39 -8.76
CA PRO A 39 -12.25 -0.01 -9.17
C PRO A 39 -11.07 -0.21 -10.13
N ASP A 40 -10.70 0.83 -10.88
CA ASP A 40 -9.52 0.85 -11.76
C ASP A 40 -8.20 0.69 -11.01
N LEU A 41 -8.16 1.03 -9.72
CA LEU A 41 -6.98 0.89 -8.87
C LEU A 41 -6.98 -0.43 -8.08
N ALA A 42 -8.04 -1.24 -8.18
CA ALA A 42 -8.26 -2.40 -7.32
C ALA A 42 -7.11 -3.39 -7.30
N GLU A 43 -6.67 -3.83 -8.49
CA GLU A 43 -5.58 -4.79 -8.63
C GLU A 43 -4.26 -4.28 -8.01
N LYS A 44 -3.98 -2.98 -8.19
CA LYS A 44 -2.78 -2.34 -7.61
C LYS A 44 -2.90 -2.18 -6.10
N MET A 45 -4.08 -1.84 -5.59
CA MET A 45 -4.35 -1.76 -4.15
C MET A 45 -4.13 -3.09 -3.47
N ASP A 46 -4.68 -4.17 -4.02
CA ASP A 46 -4.56 -5.51 -3.45
C ASP A 46 -3.10 -6.00 -3.49
N SER A 47 -2.40 -5.78 -4.60
CA SER A 47 -0.97 -6.14 -4.72
C SER A 47 -0.10 -5.44 -3.66
N ILE A 48 -0.23 -4.12 -3.53
CA ILE A 48 0.58 -3.33 -2.60
C ILE A 48 0.21 -3.65 -1.14
N THR A 49 -1.08 -3.82 -0.84
CA THR A 49 -1.56 -4.06 0.53
C THR A 49 -1.21 -5.46 1.03
N THR A 50 -1.30 -6.46 0.15
CA THR A 50 -0.88 -7.84 0.44
C THR A 50 0.62 -7.89 0.71
N LEU A 51 1.42 -7.27 -0.18
CA LEU A 51 2.87 -7.27 -0.03
C LEU A 51 3.33 -6.49 1.21
N TYR A 52 2.66 -5.38 1.55
CA TYR A 52 2.90 -4.67 2.82
C TYR A 52 2.63 -5.56 4.03
N SER A 53 1.49 -6.26 4.04
CA SER A 53 1.09 -7.12 5.17
C SER A 53 2.09 -8.28 5.35
N HIS A 54 2.48 -8.93 4.26
CA HIS A 54 3.54 -9.94 4.28
C HIS A 54 4.87 -9.37 4.78
N LEU A 55 5.34 -8.26 4.23
CA LEU A 55 6.62 -7.68 4.66
C LEU A 55 6.63 -7.20 6.11
N ARG A 56 5.48 -6.76 6.62
CA ARG A 56 5.36 -6.18 7.97
C ARG A 56 5.20 -7.24 9.06
N TYR A 57 4.55 -8.37 8.74
CA TYR A 57 4.15 -9.37 9.73
C TYR A 57 4.73 -10.77 9.48
N ALA A 58 5.35 -11.04 8.33
CA ALA A 58 6.07 -12.30 8.13
C ALA A 58 7.46 -12.28 8.79
N GLU A 59 7.87 -13.42 9.33
CA GLU A 59 9.23 -13.62 9.83
C GLU A 59 10.19 -13.79 8.65
N GLY A 60 11.17 -12.89 8.54
CA GLY A 60 12.15 -12.87 7.45
C GLY A 60 11.77 -11.90 6.34
N VAL A 61 12.38 -10.70 6.37
CA VAL A 61 12.24 -9.73 5.28
C VAL A 61 13.00 -10.24 4.06
N ASN A 62 12.27 -10.76 3.07
CA ASN A 62 12.86 -11.07 1.78
C ASN A 62 13.18 -9.76 1.03
N GLN A 63 14.47 -9.52 0.75
CA GLN A 63 14.91 -8.32 0.06
C GLN A 63 14.32 -8.17 -1.34
N GLU A 64 14.04 -9.28 -2.05
CA GLU A 64 13.39 -9.24 -3.36
C GLU A 64 11.97 -8.71 -3.27
N GLN A 65 11.19 -9.18 -2.28
CA GLN A 65 9.84 -8.70 -2.02
C GLN A 65 9.85 -7.21 -1.65
N LEU A 66 10.83 -6.77 -0.86
CA LEU A 66 10.99 -5.36 -0.51
C LEU A 66 11.33 -4.51 -1.75
N MET A 67 12.21 -4.97 -2.64
CA MET A 67 12.50 -4.26 -3.89
C MET A 67 11.27 -4.18 -4.80
N HIS A 68 10.51 -5.29 -4.92
CA HIS A 68 9.28 -5.32 -5.69
C HIS A 68 8.24 -4.33 -5.14
N PHE A 69 8.07 -4.30 -3.81
CA PHE A 69 7.18 -3.37 -3.13
C PHE A 69 7.52 -1.90 -3.42
N LYS A 70 8.79 -1.55 -3.32
CA LYS A 70 9.25 -0.19 -3.63
C LYS A 70 8.96 0.18 -5.08
N LYS A 71 9.20 -0.74 -6.03
CA LYS A 71 8.96 -0.52 -7.46
C LYS A 71 7.47 -0.36 -7.78
N GLN A 72 6.61 -1.15 -7.16
CA GLN A 72 5.16 -1.00 -7.33
C GLN A 72 4.70 0.38 -6.81
N ILE A 73 5.17 0.81 -5.63
CA ILE A 73 4.82 2.12 -5.08
C ILE A 73 5.38 3.25 -5.93
N SER A 74 6.61 3.16 -6.47
CA SER A 74 7.16 4.21 -7.34
C SER A 74 6.35 4.35 -8.63
N ASN A 75 5.98 3.23 -9.25
CA ASN A 75 5.20 3.19 -10.49
C ASN A 75 3.71 3.46 -10.27
N PHE A 76 3.23 3.39 -9.02
CA PHE A 76 1.86 3.71 -8.68
C PHE A 76 1.58 5.21 -8.91
N LYS A 77 0.71 5.46 -9.89
CA LYS A 77 0.15 6.76 -10.24
C LYS A 77 -1.37 6.64 -10.03
N PRO A 78 -1.91 7.11 -8.90
CA PRO A 78 -3.34 7.14 -8.65
C PRO A 78 -4.03 8.18 -9.53
#